data_AF-B0NK14-F1
#
_entry.id   AF-B0NK14-F1
#
_cell.length_a   1.000
_cell.length_b   1.000
_cell.length_c   1.000
_cell.angle_alpha   90.00
_cell.angle_beta   90.00
_cell.angle_gamma   90.00
#
_symmetry.space_group_name_H-M   'P 1'
#
loop_
_entity.id
_entity.type
_entity.pdbx_description
1 polymer ?
#
loop_
_entity_poly.entity_id
_entity_poly.type
_entity_poly.pdbx_seq_one_letter_code
_entity_poly.pdbx_strand_id
1 'polypeptide(L)'
;MSMPKIECEHIDKCCAASSLLQSIALEETAISHILNAEGEKLQKGISLSCNLKELIEINKSVENMVDKLITLETVLKTKLDLINPILDNCDKPHHKPECES
;
A
#
# COMPACT_ATOMS: atom_id res chain seq x y z
N MET A 1 5.56 -7.28 -15.03
CA MET A 1 6.46 -6.41 -14.25
C MET A 1 7.05 -7.25 -13.13
N SER A 2 8.38 -7.31 -12.99
CA SER A 2 9.00 -8.00 -11.83
C SER A 2 8.73 -7.19 -10.57
N MET A 3 8.36 -7.85 -9.48
CA MET A 3 8.12 -7.18 -8.20
C MET A 3 9.47 -6.65 -7.65
N PRO A 4 9.53 -5.39 -7.17
CA PRO A 4 10.71 -4.86 -6.52
C PRO A 4 11.11 -5.70 -5.30
N LYS A 5 12.40 -5.97 -5.14
CA LYS A 5 12.92 -6.63 -3.93
C LYS A 5 13.22 -5.57 -2.87
N ILE A 6 12.82 -5.86 -1.64
CA ILE A 6 13.21 -5.07 -0.46
C ILE A 6 14.53 -5.67 0.03
N GLU A 7 15.62 -4.93 -0.13
CA GLU A 7 16.95 -5.37 0.29
C GLU A 7 17.52 -4.34 1.27
N CYS A 8 18.01 -4.84 2.40
CA CYS A 8 18.57 -4.07 3.49
C CYS A 8 19.82 -4.81 3.99
N GLU A 9 20.99 -4.32 3.60
CA GLU A 9 22.27 -4.99 3.90
C GLU A 9 22.68 -4.85 5.38
N HIS A 10 22.23 -3.78 6.04
CA HIS A 10 22.54 -3.48 7.44
C HIS A 10 21.24 -3.33 8.24
N ILE A 11 21.08 -4.10 9.32
CA ILE A 11 19.87 -4.08 10.17
C ILE A 11 19.94 -2.89 11.14
N ASP A 12 19.95 -1.67 10.61
CA ASP A 12 19.79 -0.46 11.40
C ASP A 12 18.33 0.05 11.34
N LYS A 13 17.96 0.94 12.28
CA LYS A 13 16.59 1.44 12.42
C LYS A 13 16.10 2.17 11.16
N CYS A 14 16.99 2.86 10.46
CA CYS A 14 16.65 3.63 9.27
C CYS A 14 16.42 2.71 8.09
N CYS A 15 17.30 1.74 7.88
CA CYS A 15 17.11 0.73 6.84
C CYS A 15 15.85 -0.11 7.07
N ALA A 16 15.54 -0.47 8.32
CA ALA A 16 14.30 -1.15 8.67
C ALA A 16 13.05 -0.30 8.41
N ALA A 17 13.06 0.99 8.79
CA ALA A 17 11.93 1.89 8.56
C ALA A 17 11.70 2.14 7.05
N SER A 18 12.76 2.35 6.27
CA SER A 18 12.68 2.48 4.81
C SER A 18 12.17 1.20 4.15
N SER A 19 12.56 0.03 4.65
CA SER A 19 12.06 -1.27 4.17
C SER A 19 10.55 -1.42 4.42
N LEU A 20 10.07 -0.98 5.60
CA LEU A 20 8.63 -0.98 5.92
C LEU A 20 7.87 0.02 5.05
N LEU A 21 8.41 1.22 4.81
CA LEU A 21 7.82 2.19 3.89
C LEU A 21 7.69 1.61 2.48
N GLN A 22 8.72 0.91 2.00
CA GLN A 22 8.69 0.26 0.70
C GLN A 22 7.67 -0.90 0.66
N SER A 23 7.53 -1.65 1.75
CA SER A 23 6.45 -2.65 1.87
C SER A 23 5.07 -2.01 1.74
N ILE A 24 4.82 -0.88 2.41
CA ILE A 24 3.55 -0.15 2.30
C ILE A 24 3.31 0.27 0.84
N ALA A 25 4.31 0.84 0.16
CA ALA A 25 4.18 1.24 -1.24
C ALA A 25 3.88 0.06 -2.19
N LEU A 26 4.40 -1.14 -1.89
CA LEU A 26 4.08 -2.36 -2.64
C LEU A 26 2.64 -2.81 -2.39
N GLU A 27 2.16 -2.75 -1.14
CA GLU A 27 0.77 -3.05 -0.79
C GLU A 27 -0.20 -2.07 -1.49
N GLU A 28 0.10 -0.76 -1.49
CA GLU A 28 -0.65 0.28 -2.23
C GLU A 28 -0.72 0.02 -3.74
N THR A 29 0.40 -0.41 -4.33
CA THR A 29 0.45 -0.80 -5.76
C THR A 29 -0.46 -2.00 -6.03
N ALA A 30 -0.47 -2.99 -5.14
CA ALA A 30 -1.35 -4.14 -5.26
C ALA A 30 -2.83 -3.75 -5.13
N ILE A 31 -3.17 -2.85 -4.20
CA ILE A 31 -4.54 -2.31 -4.05
C ILE A 31 -5.00 -1.61 -5.33
N SER A 32 -4.14 -0.80 -5.95
CA SER A 32 -4.44 -0.14 -7.23
C SER A 32 -4.76 -1.14 -8.35
N HIS A 33 -4.02 -2.26 -8.43
CA HIS A 33 -4.32 -3.32 -9.39
C HIS A 33 -5.66 -4.01 -9.12
N ILE A 34 -6.00 -4.23 -7.84
CA ILE A 34 -7.31 -4.79 -7.46
C ILE A 34 -8.43 -3.82 -7.86
N LEU A 35 -8.31 -2.54 -7.55
CA LEU A 35 -9.30 -1.52 -7.93
C LEU A 35 -9.54 -1.50 -9.43
N ASN A 36 -8.47 -1.56 -10.23
CA ASN A 36 -8.59 -1.64 -11.68
C ASN A 36 -9.32 -2.91 -12.14
N ALA A 37 -8.98 -4.07 -11.58
CA ALA A 37 -9.64 -5.33 -11.90
C ALA A 37 -11.14 -5.33 -11.52
N GLU A 38 -11.50 -4.72 -10.38
CA GLU A 38 -12.89 -4.53 -9.98
C GLU A 38 -13.64 -3.55 -10.90
N GLY A 39 -12.96 -2.51 -11.39
CA GLY A 39 -13.48 -1.61 -12.42
C GLY A 39 -13.74 -2.32 -13.75
N GLU A 40 -12.79 -3.14 -14.21
CA GLU A 40 -12.96 -3.98 -15.41
C GLU A 40 -14.11 -4.98 -15.25
N LYS A 41 -14.28 -5.57 -14.05
CA LYS A 41 -15.40 -6.46 -13.72
C LYS A 41 -16.75 -5.75 -13.89
N LEU A 42 -16.89 -4.52 -13.39
CA LEU A 42 -18.11 -3.72 -13.58
C LEU A 42 -18.38 -3.43 -15.04
N GLN A 43 -17.38 -2.95 -15.78
CA GLN A 43 -17.53 -2.64 -17.22
C GLN A 43 -17.93 -3.88 -18.02
N LYS A 44 -17.33 -5.04 -17.70
CA LYS A 44 -17.65 -6.31 -18.33
C LYS A 44 -19.05 -6.80 -17.98
N GLY A 45 -19.47 -6.62 -16.72
CA GLY A 45 -20.84 -6.87 -16.27
C GLY A 45 -21.85 -6.06 -17.07
N ILE A 46 -21.65 -4.74 -17.18
CA ILE A 46 -22.51 -3.85 -17.99
C ILE A 46 -22.58 -4.31 -19.45
N SER A 47 -21.47 -4.76 -20.01
CA SER A 47 -21.38 -5.17 -21.41
C SER A 47 -22.04 -6.52 -21.72
N LEU A 48 -22.12 -7.42 -20.74
CA LEU A 48 -22.59 -8.79 -20.92
C LEU A 48 -23.97 -9.07 -20.31
N SER A 49 -24.38 -8.34 -19.27
CA SER A 49 -25.61 -8.63 -18.53
C SER A 49 -26.85 -8.24 -19.34
N CYS A 50 -27.71 -9.21 -19.60
CA CYS A 50 -29.05 -8.98 -20.15
C CYS A 50 -30.10 -8.67 -19.06
N ASN A 51 -29.68 -8.64 -17.79
CA ASN A 51 -30.52 -8.63 -16.61
C ASN A 51 -30.02 -7.59 -15.59
N LEU A 52 -30.92 -6.70 -15.16
CA LEU A 52 -30.64 -5.66 -14.18
C LEU A 52 -30.29 -6.22 -12.78
N LYS A 53 -30.90 -7.35 -12.39
CA LYS A 53 -30.62 -8.00 -11.11
C LYS A 53 -29.19 -8.52 -11.04
N GLU A 54 -28.69 -9.14 -12.10
CA GLU A 54 -27.30 -9.57 -12.19
C GLU A 54 -26.34 -8.38 -12.08
N LEU A 55 -26.65 -7.28 -12.77
CA LEU A 55 -25.81 -6.09 -12.71
C LEU A 55 -25.75 -5.47 -11.31
N ILE A 56 -26.87 -5.45 -10.58
CA ILE A 56 -26.92 -5.01 -9.18
C ILE A 56 -26.05 -5.92 -8.30
N GLU A 57 -26.10 -7.24 -8.48
CA GLU A 57 -25.30 -8.16 -7.69
C GLU A 57 -23.80 -8.02 -7.98
N ILE A 58 -23.40 -7.80 -9.24
CA ILE A 58 -22.01 -7.45 -9.59
C ILE A 58 -21.60 -6.16 -8.90
N ASN A 59 -22.45 -5.12 -8.94
CA ASN A 59 -22.16 -3.84 -8.28
C ASN A 59 -21.96 -3.99 -6.77
N LYS A 60 -22.86 -4.69 -6.09
CA LYS A 60 -22.70 -4.99 -4.65
C LYS A 60 -21.42 -5.76 -4.35
N SER A 61 -21.04 -6.70 -5.22
CA SER A 61 -19.78 -7.44 -5.06
C SER A 61 -18.56 -6.51 -5.16
N VAL A 62 -18.59 -5.54 -6.07
CA VAL A 62 -17.50 -4.56 -6.22
C VAL A 62 -17.47 -3.58 -5.05
N GLU A 63 -18.64 -3.07 -4.63
CA GLU A 63 -18.78 -2.22 -3.43
C GLU A 63 -18.19 -2.90 -2.18
N ASN A 64 -18.57 -4.17 -1.93
CA ASN A 64 -18.02 -4.95 -0.84
C ASN A 64 -16.48 -5.15 -0.93
N MET A 65 -15.91 -5.19 -2.13
CA MET A 65 -14.46 -5.27 -2.30
C MET A 65 -13.81 -3.92 -1.99
N VAL A 66 -14.38 -2.82 -2.47
CA VAL A 66 -13.91 -1.46 -2.17
C VAL A 66 -13.93 -1.19 -0.67
N ASP A 67 -14.97 -1.59 0.06
CA ASP A 67 -15.03 -1.43 1.52
C ASP A 67 -13.89 -2.16 2.26
N LYS A 68 -13.55 -3.38 1.78
CA LYS A 68 -12.41 -4.13 2.32
C LYS A 68 -11.08 -3.45 2.02
N LEU A 69 -10.94 -2.86 0.84
CA LEU A 69 -9.75 -2.11 0.47
C LEU A 69 -9.59 -0.85 1.33
N ILE A 70 -10.68 -0.10 1.60
CA ILE A 70 -10.66 1.05 2.52
C ILE A 70 -10.19 0.64 3.94
N THR A 71 -10.61 -0.55 4.39
CA THR A 71 -10.14 -1.10 5.67
C THR A 71 -8.63 -1.36 5.62
N LEU A 72 -8.12 -1.93 4.52
CA LEU A 72 -6.70 -2.18 4.33
C LEU A 72 -5.89 -0.87 4.24
N GLU A 73 -6.36 0.13 3.49
CA GLU A 73 -5.81 1.49 3.43
C GLU A 73 -5.66 2.12 4.83
N THR A 74 -6.66 1.93 5.69
CA THR A 74 -6.59 2.40 7.09
C THR A 74 -5.48 1.70 7.88
N VAL A 75 -5.28 0.41 7.65
CA VAL A 75 -4.18 -0.36 8.25
C VAL A 75 -2.83 0.11 7.71
N LEU A 76 -2.71 0.34 6.40
CA LEU A 76 -1.49 0.85 5.76
C LEU A 76 -1.13 2.24 6.28
N LYS A 77 -2.11 3.12 6.39
CA LYS A 77 -1.96 4.43 7.03
C LYS A 77 -1.46 4.29 8.47
N THR A 78 -2.04 3.37 9.25
CA THR A 78 -1.59 3.12 10.63
C THR A 78 -0.13 2.64 10.67
N LYS A 79 0.26 1.71 9.78
CA LYS A 79 1.66 1.27 9.65
C LYS A 79 2.57 2.45 9.32
N LEU A 80 2.18 3.33 8.38
CA LEU A 80 2.93 4.52 7.99
C LEU A 80 3.11 5.49 9.17
N ASP A 81 2.03 5.80 9.87
CA ASP A 81 2.04 6.71 11.02
C ASP A 81 2.97 6.21 12.14
N LEU A 82 3.07 4.88 12.32
CA LEU A 82 3.99 4.27 13.29
C LEU A 82 5.47 4.39 12.89
N ILE A 83 5.80 4.36 11.60
CA ILE A 83 7.20 4.42 11.13
C ILE A 83 7.67 5.85 10.83
N ASN A 84 6.76 6.80 10.58
CA ASN A 84 7.08 8.20 10.30
C ASN A 84 8.07 8.83 11.31
N PRO A 85 7.91 8.67 12.64
CA PRO A 85 8.86 9.23 13.60
C PRO A 85 10.27 8.61 13.50
N ILE A 86 10.39 7.37 13.02
CA ILE A 86 11.69 6.72 12.82
C ILE A 86 12.34 7.30 11.57
N LEU A 87 11.57 7.45 10.48
CA LEU A 87 12.03 8.06 9.23
C LEU A 87 12.53 9.49 9.45
N ASP A 88 11.81 10.32 10.21
CA ASP A 88 12.21 11.71 10.53
C ASP A 88 13.57 11.79 11.27
N ASN A 89 13.96 10.73 11.98
CA ASN A 89 15.24 10.67 12.68
C ASN A 89 16.38 10.19 11.78
N CYS A 90 16.08 9.68 10.58
CA CYS A 90 17.05 9.21 9.60
C CYS A 90 17.56 10.32 8.68
N ASP A 91 16.79 11.40 8.51
CA ASP A 91 17.18 12.57 7.71
C ASP A 91 18.12 13.54 8.44
N LYS A 92 18.41 13.29 9.72
CA LYS A 92 19.31 14.15 10.51
C LYS A 92 20.76 13.77 10.21
N PRO A 93 21.61 14.70 9.75
CA PRO A 93 23.03 14.42 9.58
C PRO A 93 23.61 13.97 10.94
N HIS A 94 24.21 12.79 10.96
CA HIS A 94 24.96 12.32 12.12
C HIS A 94 26.04 13.35 12.46
N HIS A 95 25.82 14.12 13.53
CA HIS A 95 26.87 14.95 14.11
C HIS A 95 27.97 14.00 14.57
N LYS A 96 29.13 14.02 13.90
CA LYS A 96 30.32 13.36 14.41
C LYS A 96 30.62 13.99 15.78
N PRO A 97 30.79 13.21 16.86
CA PRO A 97 31.36 13.77 18.07
C PRO A 97 32.75 14.29 17.71
N GLU A 98 32.97 15.59 17.88
CA GLU A 98 34.31 16.17 17.84
C GLU A 98 35.14 15.44 18.91
N CYS A 99 36.19 14.75 18.49
CA CYS A 99 37.18 14.24 19.42
C CYS A 99 37.78 15.44 20.15
N GLU A 100 37.47 15.59 21.43
CA GLU A 100 38.15 16.53 22.32
C GLU A 100 39.66 16.25 22.27
N SER A 101 40.42 17.34 22.18
CA SER A 101 41.86 17.41 21.88
C SER A 101 42.77 16.85 22.96
#